data_AF-A0A0F2PXV5-F1
#
_entry.id   AF-A0A0F2PXV5-F1
#
_cell.length_a   1.000
_cell.length_b   1.000
_cell.length_c   1.000
_cell.angle_alpha   90.00
_cell.angle_beta   90.00
_cell.angle_gamma   90.00
#
_symmetry.space_group_name_H-M   'P 1'
#
loop_
_entity.id
_entity.type
_entity.pdbx_description
1 polymer ?
#
loop_
_entity_poly.entity_id
_entity_poly.type
_entity_poly.pdbx_seq_one_letter_code
_entity_poly.pdbx_strand_id
1 'polypeptide(L)'
;MKNIFTEILHSIHTVESRLNHVECKYNHIVREDDFGKVYGLLSDLCHETVAVKEWIDIFMKCDPSTLQVFRNILAEHLNNESSPVVITEFTNLKRIVETVINIKK
;
A
#
# COMPACT_ATOMS: atom_id res chain seq x y z
N MET A 1 -10.31 -8.90 5.26
CA MET A 1 -9.06 -8.28 4.76
C MET A 1 -8.56 -8.89 3.46
N LYS A 2 -8.39 -10.22 3.33
CA LYS A 2 -7.89 -10.86 2.09
C LYS A 2 -8.68 -10.48 0.83
N ASN A 3 -10.02 -10.40 0.90
CA ASN A 3 -10.86 -9.98 -0.23
C ASN A 3 -10.61 -8.54 -0.69
N ILE A 4 -10.36 -7.59 0.22
CA ILE A 4 -10.21 -6.17 -0.12
C ILE A 4 -8.94 -5.95 -0.95
N PHE A 5 -7.81 -6.55 -0.57
CA PHE A 5 -6.57 -6.43 -1.34
C PHE A 5 -6.71 -7.05 -2.73
N THR A 6 -7.40 -8.19 -2.83
CA THR A 6 -7.69 -8.81 -4.13
C THR A 6 -8.58 -7.92 -5.00
N GLU A 7 -9.60 -7.27 -4.44
CA GLU A 7 -10.47 -6.34 -5.17
C GLU A 7 -9.72 -5.09 -5.65
N ILE A 8 -8.82 -4.54 -4.83
CA ILE A 8 -7.97 -3.41 -5.20
C ILE A 8 -7.05 -3.80 -6.36
N LEU A 9 -6.32 -4.91 -6.24
CA LEU A 9 -5.43 -5.39 -7.30
C LEU A 9 -6.19 -5.67 -8.60
N HIS A 10 -7.37 -6.27 -8.51
CA HIS A 10 -8.23 -6.49 -9.67
C HIS A 10 -8.67 -5.16 -10.33
N SER A 11 -8.99 -4.15 -9.52
CA SER A 11 -9.37 -2.82 -10.00
C SER A 11 -8.20 -2.13 -10.71
N ILE A 12 -6.98 -2.22 -10.16
CA ILE A 12 -5.76 -1.70 -10.79
C ILE A 12 -5.55 -2.33 -12.17
N HIS A 13 -5.57 -3.66 -12.25
CA HIS A 13 -5.41 -4.38 -13.53
C HIS A 13 -6.53 -4.08 -14.54
N THR A 14 -7.75 -3.84 -14.06
CA THR A 14 -8.86 -3.43 -14.92
C THR A 14 -8.60 -2.06 -15.54
N VAL A 15 -8.05 -1.12 -14.76
CA VAL A 15 -7.69 0.21 -15.26
C VAL A 15 -6.52 0.11 -16.24
N GLU A 16 -5.45 -0.63 -15.93
CA GLU A 16 -4.33 -0.89 -16.85
C GLU A 16 -4.81 -1.44 -18.20
N SER A 17 -5.68 -2.47 -18.16
CA SER A 17 -6.21 -3.10 -19.38
C SER A 17 -7.00 -2.11 -20.23
N ARG A 18 -7.82 -1.26 -19.60
CA ARG A 18 -8.61 -0.23 -20.30
C ARG A 18 -7.72 0.85 -20.89
N LEU A 19 -6.66 1.26 -20.19
CA LEU A 19 -5.70 2.22 -20.71
C LEU A 19 -4.99 1.66 -21.93
N ASN A 20 -4.51 0.42 -21.86
CA ASN A 20 -3.85 -0.24 -22.99
C ASN A 20 -4.77 -0.32 -24.22
N HIS A 21 -6.07 -0.59 -24.01
CA HIS A 21 -7.03 -0.56 -25.10
C HIS A 21 -7.18 0.84 -25.74
N VAL A 22 -7.21 1.90 -24.93
CA VAL A 22 -7.32 3.28 -25.41
C VAL A 22 -6.07 3.70 -26.18
N GLU A 23 -4.89 3.40 -25.64
CA GLU A 23 -3.60 3.67 -26.27
C GLU A 23 -3.48 2.98 -27.63
N CYS A 24 -3.82 1.69 -27.70
CA CYS A 24 -3.82 0.94 -28.96
C CYS A 24 -4.83 1.49 -29.98
N LYS A 25 -6.04 1.86 -29.53
CA LYS A 25 -7.14 2.30 -30.42
C LYS A 25 -6.97 3.74 -30.92
N TYR A 26 -6.37 4.61 -30.12
CA TYR A 26 -6.25 6.05 -30.38
C TYR A 26 -4.80 6.54 -30.32
N ASN A 27 -3.86 5.73 -30.82
CA ASN A 27 -2.42 6.00 -30.82
C ASN A 27 -2.00 7.33 -31.49
N HIS A 28 -2.85 7.90 -32.34
CA HIS A 28 -2.62 9.17 -33.03
C HIS A 28 -3.12 10.40 -32.26
N ILE A 29 -3.88 10.18 -31.17
CA ILE A 29 -4.43 11.22 -30.28
C ILE A 29 -3.66 11.21 -28.96
N VAL A 30 -3.31 10.02 -28.50
CA VAL A 30 -2.66 9.77 -27.22
C VAL A 30 -1.16 10.03 -27.33
N ARG A 31 -0.60 10.84 -26.41
CA ARG A 31 0.85 10.99 -26.25
C ARG A 31 1.38 9.88 -25.36
N GLU A 32 2.41 9.20 -25.82
CA GLU A 32 3.09 8.09 -25.14
C GLU A 32 3.53 8.49 -23.71
N ASP A 33 4.02 9.72 -23.54
CA ASP A 33 4.45 10.27 -22.23
C ASP A 33 3.33 10.36 -21.18
N ASP A 34 2.07 10.57 -21.59
CA ASP A 34 0.95 10.71 -20.66
C ASP A 34 0.50 9.34 -20.15
N PHE A 35 0.51 8.31 -21.00
CA PHE A 35 0.17 6.94 -20.60
C PHE A 35 1.29 6.29 -19.81
N GLY A 36 2.56 6.51 -20.19
CA GLY A 36 3.72 6.02 -19.44
C GLY A 36 3.70 6.47 -17.97
N LYS A 37 3.32 7.72 -17.70
CA LYS A 37 3.16 8.23 -16.31
C LYS A 37 2.04 7.51 -15.57
N VAL A 38 0.90 7.28 -16.21
CA VAL A 38 -0.24 6.60 -15.57
C VAL A 38 0.08 5.14 -15.30
N TYR A 39 0.73 4.43 -16.22
CA TYR A 39 1.20 3.06 -15.97
C TYR A 39 2.22 3.00 -14.83
N GLY A 40 3.14 3.96 -14.77
CA GLY A 40 4.08 4.08 -13.64
C GLY A 40 3.34 4.17 -12.30
N LEU A 41 2.38 5.09 -12.18
CA LEU A 41 1.57 5.26 -10.97
C LEU A 41 0.73 4.02 -10.63
N LEU A 42 0.19 3.31 -11.62
CA LEU A 42 -0.57 2.07 -11.39
C LEU A 42 0.34 0.94 -10.91
N SER A 43 1.54 0.83 -11.48
CA SER A 43 2.58 -0.10 -11.03
C SER A 43 3.00 0.19 -9.59
N ASP A 44 3.27 1.45 -9.25
CA ASP A 44 3.64 1.85 -7.88
C ASP A 44 2.52 1.52 -6.89
N LEU A 45 1.27 1.86 -7.22
CA LEU A 45 0.10 1.53 -6.40
C LEU A 45 -0.08 0.02 -6.21
N CYS A 46 0.18 -0.77 -7.25
CA CYS A 46 0.15 -2.24 -7.17
C CYS A 46 1.20 -2.76 -6.16
N HIS A 47 2.44 -2.30 -6.29
CA HIS A 47 3.53 -2.68 -5.38
C HIS A 47 3.24 -2.28 -3.93
N GLU A 48 2.78 -1.04 -3.69
CA GLU A 48 2.43 -0.57 -2.35
C GLU A 48 1.28 -1.39 -1.75
N THR A 49 0.27 -1.74 -2.56
CA THR A 49 -0.86 -2.58 -2.12
C THR A 49 -0.40 -3.97 -1.69
N VAL A 50 0.53 -4.58 -2.44
CA VAL A 50 1.12 -5.88 -2.10
C VAL A 50 1.94 -5.79 -0.82
N ALA A 51 2.80 -4.77 -0.69
CA ALA A 51 3.63 -4.57 0.49
C ALA A 51 2.76 -4.44 1.77
N VAL A 52 1.72 -3.60 1.73
CA VAL A 52 0.79 -3.44 2.87
C VAL A 52 0.12 -4.76 3.25
N LYS A 53 -0.30 -5.56 2.25
CA LYS A 53 -0.88 -6.88 2.49
C LYS A 53 0.12 -7.81 3.18
N GLU A 54 1.37 -7.83 2.76
CA GLU A 54 2.42 -8.66 3.36
C GLU A 54 2.70 -8.26 4.82
N TRP A 55 2.79 -6.96 5.10
CA TRP A 55 2.93 -6.45 6.48
C TRP A 55 1.76 -6.91 7.36
N ILE A 56 0.52 -6.79 6.88
CA ILE A 56 -0.65 -7.27 7.61
C ILE A 56 -0.59 -8.79 7.81
N ASP A 57 -0.24 -9.56 6.79
CA ASP A 57 -0.12 -11.03 6.87
C ASP A 57 0.95 -11.45 7.91
N ILE A 58 2.04 -10.68 8.03
CA ILE A 58 3.08 -10.87 9.07
C ILE A 58 2.54 -10.55 10.45
N PHE A 59 1.99 -9.35 10.66
CA PHE A 59 1.47 -8.92 11.97
C PHE A 59 0.29 -9.78 12.44
N MET A 60 -0.52 -10.29 11.50
CA MET A 60 -1.59 -11.24 11.80
C MET A 60 -1.08 -12.59 12.33
N LYS A 61 0.22 -12.92 12.19
CA LYS A 61 0.84 -14.11 12.78
C LYS A 61 1.46 -13.84 14.15
N CYS A 62 1.78 -12.59 14.49
CA CYS A 62 2.34 -12.21 15.79
C CYS A 62 1.29 -12.34 16.91
N ASP A 63 1.70 -12.74 18.11
CA ASP A 63 0.82 -12.70 19.28
C ASP A 63 0.50 -11.25 19.71
N PRO A 64 -0.61 -11.01 20.45
CA PRO A 64 -0.98 -9.67 20.87
C PRO A 64 0.07 -8.93 21.70
N SER A 65 0.86 -9.61 22.53
CA SER A 65 1.92 -8.97 23.31
C SER A 65 3.08 -8.51 22.43
N THR A 66 3.48 -9.29 21.44
CA THR A 66 4.48 -8.90 20.44
C THR A 66 4.02 -7.67 19.65
N LEU A 67 2.75 -7.63 19.23
CA LEU A 67 2.19 -6.45 18.56
C LEU A 67 2.20 -5.22 19.47
N GLN A 68 1.97 -5.41 20.76
CA GLN A 68 2.00 -4.34 21.75
C GLN A 68 3.42 -3.78 21.94
N VAL A 69 4.45 -4.63 21.91
CA VAL A 69 5.86 -4.22 21.90
C VAL A 69 6.17 -3.41 20.63
N PHE A 70 5.78 -3.90 19.45
CA PHE A 70 5.96 -3.18 18.19
C PHE A 70 5.31 -1.79 18.22
N ARG A 71 4.07 -1.69 18.71
CA ARG A 71 3.38 -0.40 18.84
C ARG A 71 4.17 0.60 19.68
N ASN A 72 4.77 0.14 20.77
CA ASN A 72 5.53 0.99 21.69
C ASN A 72 6.85 1.44 21.05
N ILE A 73 7.59 0.52 20.39
CA ILE A 73 8.83 0.85 19.66
C ILE A 73 8.55 1.89 18.57
N LEU A 74 7.48 1.70 17.79
CA LEU A 74 7.10 2.66 16.75
C LEU A 74 6.75 4.04 17.31
N ALA A 75 6.06 4.10 18.46
CA ALA A 75 5.73 5.36 19.11
C ALA A 75 6.98 6.09 19.62
N GLU A 76 7.92 5.36 20.22
CA GLU A 76 9.19 5.93 20.67
C GLU A 76 10.04 6.45 19.50
N HIS A 77 10.12 5.69 18.41
CA HIS A 77 10.84 6.10 17.22
C HIS A 77 10.24 7.36 16.59
N LEU A 78 8.90 7.40 16.43
CA LEU A 78 8.20 8.57 15.89
C LEU A 78 8.37 9.83 16.74
N ASN A 79 8.50 9.71 18.06
CA ASN A 79 8.71 10.85 18.95
C ASN A 79 10.12 11.45 18.82
N ASN A 80 11.09 10.68 18.33
CA ASN A 80 12.49 11.07 18.21
C ASN A 80 12.90 11.39 16.76
N GLU A 81 12.01 11.18 15.79
CA GLU A 81 12.28 11.42 14.37
C GLU A 81 11.92 12.86 13.97
N SER A 82 12.71 13.43 13.06
CA SER A 82 12.50 14.79 12.53
C SER A 82 12.29 14.81 11.02
N SER A 83 12.63 13.72 10.32
CA SER A 83 12.42 13.60 8.87
C SER A 83 10.93 13.43 8.54
N PRO A 84 10.30 14.35 7.79
CA PRO A 84 8.88 14.26 7.45
C PRO A 84 8.51 13.01 6.65
N VAL A 85 9.44 12.53 5.82
CA VAL A 85 9.26 11.31 5.01
C VAL A 85 9.18 10.08 5.92
N VAL A 86 10.17 9.93 6.82
CA VAL A 86 10.23 8.81 7.77
C VAL A 86 9.03 8.84 8.73
N ILE A 87 8.66 10.02 9.22
CA ILE A 87 7.47 10.18 10.08
C ILE A 87 6.22 9.66 9.38
N THR A 88 6.04 9.96 8.09
CA THR A 88 4.87 9.53 7.32
C THR A 88 4.84 8.01 7.17
N GLU A 89 5.95 7.40 6.76
CA GLU A 89 6.06 5.95 6.58
C GLU A 89 5.79 5.18 7.88
N PHE A 90 6.45 5.59 8.98
CA PHE A 90 6.29 4.94 10.28
C PHE A 90 4.90 5.20 10.90
N THR A 91 4.26 6.32 10.58
CA THR A 91 2.86 6.57 10.98
C THR A 91 1.90 5.60 10.29
N ASN A 92 2.11 5.32 9.00
CA ASN A 92 1.32 4.33 8.27
C ASN A 92 1.53 2.92 8.86
N LEU A 93 2.77 2.56 9.15
CA LEU A 93 3.08 1.28 9.79
C LEU A 93 2.43 1.14 11.18
N LYS A 94 2.47 2.20 11.99
CA LYS A 94 1.79 2.26 13.29
C LYS A 94 0.28 2.02 13.15
N ARG A 95 -0.39 2.65 12.17
CA ARG A 95 -1.82 2.45 11.89
C ARG A 95 -2.14 1.01 11.52
N ILE A 96 -1.27 0.35 10.74
CA ILE A 96 -1.42 -1.07 10.40
C ILE A 96 -1.35 -1.92 11.67
N VAL A 97 -0.32 -1.74 12.50
CA VAL A 97 -0.15 -2.48 13.77
C VAL A 97 -1.35 -2.28 14.69
N GLU A 98 -1.83 -1.04 14.85
CA GLU A 98 -3.00 -0.73 15.66
C GLU A 98 -4.29 -1.39 15.13
N THR A 99 -4.47 -1.40 13.82
CA THR A 99 -5.60 -2.07 13.17
C THR A 99 -5.55 -3.58 13.43
N VAL A 100 -4.38 -4.20 13.29
CA VAL A 100 -4.21 -5.63 13.55
C VAL A 100 -4.46 -5.97 15.02
N ILE A 101 -3.97 -5.15 15.96
CA ILE A 101 -4.26 -5.30 17.39
C ILE A 101 -5.77 -5.27 17.63
N ASN A 102 -6.50 -4.31 17.04
CA ASN A 102 -7.94 -4.17 17.22
C ASN A 102 -8.73 -5.34 16.65
N ILE A 103 -8.24 -5.98 15.58
CA ILE A 103 -8.88 -7.17 14.98
C ILE A 103 -8.69 -8.42 15.84
N LYS A 104 -7.60 -8.47 16.62
CA LYS A 104 -7.24 -9.63 17.45
C LYS A 104 -7.76 -9.59 18.89
N LYS A 105 -8.30 -8.45 19.32
CA LYS A 105 -8.96 -8.30 20.63
C LYS A 105 -10.39 -8.81 20.57
#